data_AF-A0A972P3L1-F1
#
_entry.id   AF-A0A972P3L1-F1
#
_cell.length_a   1.000
_cell.length_b   1.000
_cell.length_c   1.000
_cell.angle_alpha   90.00
_cell.angle_beta   90.00
_cell.angle_gamma   90.00
#
_symmetry.space_group_name_H-M   'P 1'
#
loop_
_entity.id
_entity.type
_entity.pdbx_description
1 polymer ?
#
loop_
_entity_poly.entity_id
_entity_poly.type
_entity_poly.pdbx_seq_one_letter_code
_entity_poly.pdbx_strand_id
1 'polypeptide(L)'
;MESYQLKFISNIISIAYADGKLSAAELAQIELIRCDLKLKKSDIKGAISSIEQGKHEMIPVGSFADQVKNLELMLQVAYADDDLNNAESVLIEDFANKVGIHHDQLGRMRSEAIDALKTQDRICVSCGTLIDVEARFCPKCGTDLNSKGDSISVDMVIPSTGLSIEFAESTAASFPKALELAKATSDFKSCLRNKKSWYLASYPSGDVSEAINLCESLSGIRNRRVYIDGKERLWDEVFGFVWCAARRTIAYRPIEYCFGKDDGRINPWGCRQANMEWNDWSKWFCYGRWEKVGIFGGKYQWVFDKDRIHHEIATNVYHYRFCPHLRTDLFDAVIKNLPMTIMPDSDHNWGYRRAYEQVPGAIKIIEKEGSGNYTYTNEYWSDGVRPKSVDPMFKILLKSLMDIGCNTTFVNALTK
;
A
#
# COMPACT_ATOMS: atom_id res chain seq x y z
N MET A 1 -29.77 10.18 -15.27
CA MET A 1 -30.58 11.07 -14.42
C MET A 1 -30.62 10.48 -13.03
N GLU A 2 -30.14 11.20 -12.03
CA GLU A 2 -30.32 10.78 -10.63
C GLU A 2 -31.80 10.69 -10.28
N SER A 3 -32.17 9.70 -9.46
CA SER A 3 -33.56 9.52 -9.06
C SER A 3 -33.99 10.68 -8.14
N TYR A 4 -35.28 11.01 -8.19
CA TYR A 4 -35.91 12.00 -7.31
C TYR A 4 -35.52 11.82 -5.83
N GLN A 5 -35.61 10.58 -5.34
CA GLN A 5 -35.31 10.22 -3.95
C GLN A 5 -33.84 10.46 -3.61
N LEU A 6 -32.93 10.20 -4.55
CA LEU A 6 -31.50 10.40 -4.35
C LEU A 6 -31.17 11.89 -4.14
N LYS A 7 -31.77 12.78 -4.93
CA LYS A 7 -31.57 14.23 -4.78
C LYS A 7 -32.15 14.75 -3.47
N PHE A 8 -33.36 14.31 -3.13
CA PHE A 8 -34.05 14.69 -1.90
C PHE A 8 -33.21 14.35 -0.64
N ILE A 9 -32.69 13.12 -0.57
CA ILE A 9 -31.86 12.69 0.57
C ILE A 9 -30.45 13.29 0.53
N SER A 10 -29.90 13.56 -0.66
CA SER A 10 -28.61 14.23 -0.80
C SER A 10 -28.64 15.65 -0.26
N ASN A 11 -29.75 16.39 -0.43
CA ASN A 11 -29.91 17.71 0.21
C ASN A 11 -29.82 17.63 1.74
N ILE A 12 -30.47 16.63 2.35
CA ILE A 12 -30.47 16.41 3.81
C ILE A 12 -29.05 16.08 4.29
N ILE A 13 -28.38 15.14 3.63
CA ILE A 13 -27.03 14.71 4.03
C ILE A 13 -25.99 15.82 3.79
N SER A 14 -26.18 16.67 2.78
CA SER A 14 -25.24 17.77 2.50
C SER A 14 -25.15 18.78 3.63
N ILE A 15 -26.23 18.97 4.40
CA ILE A 15 -26.22 19.84 5.59
C ILE A 15 -25.29 19.28 6.65
N ALA A 16 -25.47 18.01 6.97
CA ALA A 16 -24.67 17.29 7.97
C ALA A 16 -23.23 17.02 7.51
N TYR A 17 -22.88 17.36 6.26
CA TYR A 17 -21.52 17.22 5.72
C TYR A 17 -20.86 18.57 5.46
N ALA A 18 -21.52 19.67 5.83
CA ALA A 18 -21.09 21.03 5.48
C ALA A 18 -19.71 21.39 6.05
N ASP A 19 -19.38 20.86 7.24
CA ASP A 19 -18.10 21.05 7.91
C ASP A 19 -17.13 19.86 7.71
N GLY A 20 -17.54 18.86 6.93
CA GLY A 20 -16.81 17.62 6.68
C GLY A 20 -16.83 16.61 7.83
N LYS A 21 -17.70 16.76 8.83
CA LYS A 21 -17.88 15.85 9.96
C LYS A 21 -19.37 15.52 10.12
N LEU A 22 -19.69 14.31 10.54
CA LEU A 22 -21.05 13.96 10.96
C LEU A 22 -21.02 13.59 12.44
N SER A 23 -21.81 14.26 13.24
CA SER A 23 -21.98 13.90 14.64
C SER A 23 -22.81 12.61 14.77
N ALA A 24 -22.68 11.97 15.93
CA ALA A 24 -23.41 10.74 16.19
C ALA A 24 -24.94 10.98 16.24
N ALA A 25 -25.35 12.19 16.64
CA ALA A 25 -26.75 12.59 16.68
C ALA A 25 -27.31 12.82 15.26
N GLU A 26 -26.55 13.47 14.38
CA GLU A 26 -26.93 13.65 12.97
C GLU A 26 -27.08 12.32 12.25
N LEU A 27 -26.15 11.38 12.47
CA LEU A 27 -26.23 10.04 11.91
C LEU A 27 -27.47 9.28 12.40
N ALA A 28 -27.81 9.41 13.68
CA ALA A 28 -29.02 8.83 14.24
C ALA A 28 -30.28 9.44 13.58
N GLN A 29 -30.30 10.76 13.39
CA GLN A 29 -31.41 11.46 12.75
C GLN A 29 -31.57 11.08 11.28
N ILE A 30 -30.47 10.98 10.53
CA ILE A 30 -30.49 10.51 9.14
C ILE A 30 -31.06 9.08 9.05
N GLU A 31 -30.74 8.20 10.00
CA GLU A 31 -31.27 6.83 10.02
C GLU A 31 -32.77 6.79 10.37
N LEU A 32 -33.26 7.69 11.24
CA LEU A 32 -34.70 7.86 11.50
C LEU A 32 -35.42 8.31 10.23
N ILE A 33 -34.92 9.35 9.57
CA ILE A 33 -35.46 9.87 8.31
C ILE A 33 -35.48 8.77 7.24
N ARG A 34 -34.40 7.97 7.14
CA ARG A 34 -34.33 6.83 6.22
C ARG A 34 -35.45 5.83 6.48
N CYS A 35 -35.73 5.52 7.75
CA CYS A 35 -36.81 4.60 8.13
C CYS A 35 -38.19 5.18 7.79
N ASP A 36 -38.44 6.44 8.10
CA ASP A 36 -39.73 7.11 7.87
C ASP A 36 -40.05 7.23 6.38
N LEU A 37 -39.05 7.58 5.58
CA LEU A 37 -39.17 7.67 4.11
C LEU A 37 -39.08 6.31 3.41
N LYS A 38 -38.90 5.21 4.17
CA LYS A 38 -38.74 3.82 3.66
C LYS A 38 -37.63 3.69 2.61
N LEU A 39 -36.55 4.45 2.78
CA LEU A 39 -35.40 4.45 1.88
C LEU A 39 -34.48 3.25 2.16
N LYS A 40 -33.82 2.75 1.10
CA LYS A 40 -32.83 1.67 1.23
C LYS A 40 -31.51 2.25 1.71
N LYS A 41 -30.72 1.42 2.40
CA LYS A 41 -29.34 1.79 2.79
C LYS A 41 -28.43 2.10 1.59
N SER A 42 -28.73 1.54 0.43
CA SER A 42 -28.04 1.87 -0.83
C SER A 42 -28.25 3.32 -1.24
N ASP A 43 -29.40 3.92 -0.92
CA ASP A 43 -29.75 5.27 -1.34
C ASP A 43 -28.94 6.30 -0.54
N ILE A 44 -28.77 6.06 0.76
CA ILE A 44 -27.86 6.84 1.63
C ILE A 44 -26.41 6.76 1.14
N LYS A 45 -25.92 5.55 0.84
CA LYS A 45 -24.56 5.38 0.32
C LYS A 45 -24.35 6.08 -1.02
N GLY A 46 -25.36 6.04 -1.89
CA GLY A 46 -25.34 6.75 -3.17
C GLY A 46 -25.24 8.26 -2.97
N ALA A 47 -26.02 8.80 -2.03
CA ALA A 47 -26.03 10.23 -1.71
C ALA A 47 -24.69 10.72 -1.16
N ILE A 48 -24.13 10.01 -0.15
CA ILE A 48 -22.81 10.33 0.42
C ILE A 48 -21.74 10.31 -0.68
N SER A 49 -21.72 9.27 -1.52
CA SER A 49 -20.76 9.15 -2.63
C SER A 49 -20.88 10.28 -3.66
N SER A 50 -22.10 10.77 -3.93
CA SER A 50 -22.31 11.90 -4.85
C SER A 50 -21.78 13.21 -4.27
N ILE A 51 -21.97 13.43 -2.96
CA ILE A 51 -21.48 14.60 -2.22
C ILE A 51 -19.94 14.59 -2.14
N GLU A 52 -19.32 13.47 -1.73
CA GLU A 52 -17.86 13.33 -1.62
C GLU A 52 -17.14 13.53 -2.96
N GLN A 53 -17.79 13.20 -4.08
CA GLN A 53 -17.25 13.41 -5.43
C GLN A 53 -17.48 14.84 -5.97
N GLY A 54 -18.13 15.72 -5.20
CA GLY A 54 -18.48 17.08 -5.61
C GLY A 54 -19.50 17.13 -6.75
N LYS A 55 -20.33 16.08 -6.90
CA LYS A 55 -21.29 15.95 -8.01
C LYS A 55 -22.71 16.39 -7.65
N HIS A 56 -22.98 16.62 -6.38
CA HIS A 56 -24.29 17.06 -5.90
C HIS A 56 -24.34 18.57 -5.71
N GLU A 57 -25.37 19.21 -6.27
CA GLU A 57 -25.72 20.60 -5.98
C GLU A 57 -27.05 20.63 -5.24
N MET A 58 -27.12 21.39 -4.15
CA MET A 58 -28.34 21.52 -3.36
C MET A 58 -29.40 22.32 -4.11
N ILE A 59 -30.45 21.63 -4.55
CA ILE A 59 -31.54 22.20 -5.36
C ILE A 59 -32.92 21.78 -4.82
N PRO A 60 -33.95 22.63 -4.93
CA PRO A 60 -35.32 22.23 -4.59
C PRO A 60 -35.78 21.04 -5.46
N VAL A 61 -36.40 20.05 -4.84
CA VAL A 61 -36.86 18.82 -5.50
C VAL A 61 -38.34 18.61 -5.22
N GLY A 62 -39.14 18.37 -6.26
CA GLY A 62 -40.56 18.04 -6.14
C GLY A 62 -41.50 19.23 -6.05
N SER A 63 -42.69 18.98 -5.52
CA SER A 63 -43.69 20.01 -5.28
C SER A 63 -43.24 20.97 -4.18
N PHE A 64 -43.90 22.12 -4.03
CA PHE A 64 -43.61 23.04 -2.93
C PHE A 64 -43.71 22.35 -1.56
N ALA A 65 -44.69 21.46 -1.38
CA ALA A 65 -44.83 20.69 -0.14
C ALA A 65 -43.63 19.74 0.10
N ASP A 66 -43.13 19.10 -0.96
CA ASP A 66 -41.93 18.25 -0.87
C ASP A 66 -40.70 19.08 -0.51
N GLN A 67 -40.55 20.26 -1.10
CA GLN A 67 -39.43 21.17 -0.85
C GLN A 67 -39.43 21.69 0.60
N VAL A 68 -40.60 22.07 1.12
CA VAL A 68 -40.77 22.47 2.52
C VAL A 68 -40.45 21.29 3.45
N LYS A 69 -40.92 20.09 3.12
CA LYS A 69 -40.58 18.89 3.90
C LYS A 69 -39.08 18.59 3.86
N ASN A 70 -38.43 18.79 2.72
CA ASN A 70 -36.99 18.59 2.58
C ASN A 70 -36.23 19.54 3.51
N LEU A 71 -36.61 20.81 3.54
CA LEU A 71 -36.06 21.82 4.44
C LEU A 71 -36.32 21.50 5.92
N GLU A 72 -37.53 21.06 6.28
CA GLU A 72 -37.84 20.63 7.65
C GLU A 72 -36.91 19.50 8.11
N LEU A 73 -36.69 18.49 7.26
CA LEU A 73 -35.79 17.38 7.56
C LEU A 73 -34.31 17.80 7.61
N MET A 74 -33.91 18.77 6.77
CA MET A 74 -32.59 19.39 6.85
C MET A 74 -32.36 20.08 8.21
N LEU A 75 -33.36 20.84 8.68
CA LEU A 75 -33.32 21.48 10.00
C LEU A 75 -33.22 20.46 11.13
N GLN A 76 -34.00 19.38 11.08
CA GLN A 76 -33.93 18.33 12.10
C GLN A 76 -32.55 17.69 12.19
N VAL A 77 -31.87 17.50 11.06
CA VAL A 77 -30.51 16.97 11.08
C VAL A 77 -29.53 18.01 11.63
N ALA A 78 -29.57 19.25 11.14
CA ALA A 78 -28.66 20.31 11.57
C ALA A 78 -28.73 20.65 13.07
N TYR A 79 -29.90 20.44 13.70
CA TYR A 79 -30.09 20.69 15.13
C TYR A 79 -29.98 19.42 15.99
N ALA A 80 -29.60 18.27 15.42
CA ALA A 80 -29.60 17.01 16.15
C ALA A 80 -28.62 16.97 17.33
N ASP A 81 -27.50 17.71 17.25
CA ASP A 81 -26.49 17.84 18.30
C ASP A 81 -26.46 19.19 19.02
N ASP A 82 -27.45 20.06 18.74
CA ASP A 82 -27.59 21.40 19.32
C ASP A 82 -26.41 22.34 18.98
N ASP A 83 -25.65 22.06 17.91
CA ASP A 83 -24.48 22.84 17.47
C ASP A 83 -24.57 23.24 15.99
N LEU A 84 -25.51 24.14 15.66
CA LEU A 84 -25.65 24.68 14.31
C LEU A 84 -24.46 25.60 13.98
N ASN A 85 -23.63 25.19 13.03
CA ASN A 85 -22.47 25.97 12.61
C ASN A 85 -22.81 26.97 11.48
N ASN A 86 -21.85 27.87 11.19
CA ASN A 86 -22.01 28.89 10.15
C ASN A 86 -22.18 28.29 8.74
N ALA A 87 -21.55 27.16 8.44
CA ALA A 87 -21.62 26.53 7.12
C ALA A 87 -23.02 25.94 6.86
N GLU A 88 -23.57 25.25 7.85
CA GLU A 88 -24.95 24.74 7.83
C GLU A 88 -25.97 25.87 7.72
N SER A 89 -25.77 26.94 8.51
CA SER A 89 -26.65 28.11 8.50
C SER A 89 -26.75 28.73 7.10
N VAL A 90 -25.62 28.90 6.42
CA VAL A 90 -25.56 29.42 5.05
C VAL A 90 -26.29 28.50 4.07
N LEU A 91 -26.07 27.18 4.15
CA LEU A 91 -26.73 26.23 3.26
C LEU A 91 -28.25 26.18 3.46
N ILE A 92 -28.71 26.25 4.72
CA ILE A 92 -30.14 26.28 5.07
C ILE A 92 -30.78 27.55 4.53
N GLU A 93 -30.14 28.70 4.69
CA GLU A 93 -30.65 29.99 4.22
C GLU A 93 -30.71 30.05 2.68
N ASP A 94 -29.66 29.58 2.00
CA ASP A 94 -29.63 29.48 0.55
C ASP A 94 -30.73 28.55 0.01
N PHE A 95 -30.95 27.40 0.66
CA PHE A 95 -32.02 26.49 0.27
C PHE A 95 -33.40 27.09 0.52
N ALA A 96 -33.62 27.70 1.68
CA ALA A 96 -34.87 28.38 2.01
C ALA A 96 -35.21 29.48 0.99
N ASN A 97 -34.21 30.28 0.60
CA ASN A 97 -34.35 31.29 -0.44
C ASN A 97 -34.71 30.69 -1.80
N LYS A 98 -34.08 29.57 -2.20
CA LYS A 98 -34.40 28.85 -3.44
C LYS A 98 -35.82 28.27 -3.45
N VAL A 99 -36.36 27.87 -2.29
CA VAL A 99 -37.75 27.38 -2.14
C VAL A 99 -38.76 28.54 -2.09
N GLY A 100 -38.32 29.75 -1.72
CA GLY A 100 -39.18 30.91 -1.52
C GLY A 100 -39.73 31.05 -0.10
N ILE A 101 -39.00 30.53 0.89
CA ILE A 101 -39.34 30.62 2.32
C ILE A 101 -38.72 31.90 2.90
N HIS A 102 -39.55 32.78 3.45
CA HIS A 102 -39.10 34.02 4.06
C HIS A 102 -38.47 33.79 5.45
N HIS A 103 -37.69 34.76 5.93
CA HIS A 103 -36.98 34.66 7.21
C HIS A 103 -37.91 34.32 8.40
N ASP A 104 -39.09 34.94 8.50
CA ASP A 104 -40.06 34.66 9.57
C ASP A 104 -40.68 33.27 9.48
N GLN A 105 -40.79 32.70 8.28
CA GLN A 105 -41.26 31.33 8.08
C GLN A 105 -40.16 30.34 8.46
N LEU A 106 -38.92 30.60 8.04
CA LEU A 106 -37.77 29.80 8.40
C LEU A 106 -37.56 29.78 9.92
N GLY A 107 -37.71 30.93 10.58
CA GLY A 107 -37.63 31.03 12.05
C GLY A 107 -38.64 30.13 12.75
N ARG A 108 -39.90 30.10 12.26
CA ARG A 108 -40.93 29.19 12.78
C ARG A 108 -40.58 27.72 12.54
N MET A 109 -40.15 27.37 11.34
CA MET A 109 -39.73 26.00 11.01
C MET A 109 -38.56 25.53 11.87
N ARG A 110 -37.60 26.42 12.19
CA ARG A 110 -36.49 26.11 13.11
C ARG A 110 -37.01 25.76 14.50
N SER A 111 -37.91 26.58 15.06
CA SER A 111 -38.52 26.30 16.38
C SER A 111 -39.28 24.98 16.39
N GLU A 112 -40.09 24.71 15.36
CA GLU A 112 -40.83 23.46 15.23
C GLU A 112 -39.92 22.23 15.11
N ALA A 113 -38.80 22.33 14.37
CA ALA A 113 -37.83 21.26 14.24
C ALA A 113 -37.13 20.94 15.57
N ILE A 114 -36.71 21.97 16.32
CA ILE A 114 -36.09 21.82 17.64
C ILE A 114 -37.07 21.18 18.63
N ASP A 115 -38.33 21.61 18.63
CA ASP A 115 -39.34 21.05 19.52
C ASP A 115 -39.69 19.60 19.16
N ALA A 116 -39.72 19.25 17.87
CA ALA A 116 -39.88 17.88 17.42
C ALA A 116 -38.75 16.97 17.93
N LEU A 117 -37.48 17.41 17.84
CA LEU A 117 -36.31 16.66 18.32
C LEU A 117 -36.35 16.37 19.83
N LYS A 118 -36.97 17.23 20.64
CA LYS A 118 -37.13 17.00 22.08
C LYS A 118 -38.12 15.89 22.40
N THR A 119 -39.04 15.57 21.49
CA THR A 119 -40.12 14.59 21.70
C THR A 119 -39.98 13.32 20.87
N GLN A 120 -38.99 13.25 19.98
CA GLN A 120 -38.78 12.13 19.06
C GLN A 120 -37.95 11.01 19.71
N ASP A 121 -38.36 9.76 19.45
CA ASP A 121 -37.54 8.58 19.76
C ASP A 121 -36.17 8.68 19.08
N ARG A 122 -35.13 8.15 19.74
CA ARG A 122 -33.74 8.27 19.28
C ARG A 122 -33.18 6.91 18.90
N ILE A 123 -32.18 6.88 18.03
CA ILE A 123 -31.44 5.65 17.70
C ILE A 123 -30.15 5.60 18.50
N CYS A 124 -29.87 4.47 19.15
CA CYS A 124 -28.61 4.24 19.82
C CYS A 124 -27.43 4.32 18.85
N VAL A 125 -26.50 5.22 19.11
CA VAL A 125 -25.28 5.40 18.29
C VAL A 125 -24.35 4.18 18.33
N SER A 126 -24.38 3.41 19.43
CA SER A 126 -23.52 2.23 19.61
C SER A 126 -24.10 0.97 18.94
N CYS A 127 -25.40 0.70 19.13
CA CYS A 127 -26.00 -0.58 18.71
C CYS A 127 -27.17 -0.48 17.71
N GLY A 128 -27.63 0.74 17.41
CA GLY A 128 -28.71 1.01 16.45
C GLY A 128 -30.12 0.65 16.90
N THR A 129 -30.34 0.43 18.20
CA THR A 129 -31.69 0.19 18.76
C THR A 129 -32.47 1.49 18.87
N LEU A 130 -33.77 1.46 18.55
CA LEU A 130 -34.70 2.56 18.82
C LEU A 130 -34.90 2.68 20.33
N ILE A 131 -34.80 3.91 20.83
CA ILE A 131 -34.82 4.25 22.24
C ILE A 131 -35.91 5.28 22.46
N ASP A 132 -36.74 5.02 23.45
CA ASP A 132 -37.69 5.99 24.00
C ASP A 132 -36.97 7.28 24.43
N VAL A 133 -37.59 8.42 24.17
CA VAL A 133 -37.02 9.76 24.42
C VAL A 133 -36.62 9.99 25.89
N GLU A 134 -37.25 9.32 26.85
CA GLU A 134 -36.98 9.48 28.29
C GLU A 134 -35.85 8.57 28.80
N ALA A 135 -35.36 7.63 27.97
CA ALA A 135 -34.36 6.68 28.43
C ALA A 135 -32.97 7.32 28.50
N ARG A 136 -32.32 7.23 29.66
CA ARG A 136 -30.94 7.72 29.86
C ARG A 136 -29.86 6.78 29.32
N PHE A 137 -30.14 5.48 29.28
CA PHE A 137 -29.22 4.45 28.80
C PHE A 137 -29.90 3.58 27.75
N CYS A 138 -29.13 3.10 26.76
CA CYS A 138 -29.65 2.16 25.78
C CYS A 138 -30.04 0.83 26.46
N PRO A 139 -31.30 0.38 26.36
CA PRO A 139 -31.77 -0.86 27.01
C PRO A 139 -31.11 -2.13 26.46
N LYS A 140 -30.50 -2.06 25.27
CA LYS A 140 -29.83 -3.21 24.63
C LYS A 140 -28.35 -3.31 24.93
N CYS A 141 -27.63 -2.18 24.98
CA CYS A 141 -26.16 -2.18 25.05
C CYS A 141 -25.57 -1.37 26.21
N GLY A 142 -26.41 -0.69 27.01
CA GLY A 142 -25.97 0.06 28.18
C GLY A 142 -25.27 1.39 27.90
N THR A 143 -25.17 1.82 26.64
CA THR A 143 -24.56 3.13 26.27
C THR A 143 -25.32 4.29 26.90
N ASP A 144 -24.60 5.21 27.55
CA ASP A 144 -25.14 6.47 28.11
C ASP A 144 -25.44 7.44 26.96
N LEU A 145 -26.70 7.85 26.86
CA LEU A 145 -27.20 8.70 25.77
C LEU A 145 -27.06 10.19 26.06
N ASN A 146 -26.70 10.57 27.29
CA ASN A 146 -26.49 11.96 27.69
C ASN A 146 -25.01 12.37 27.67
N SER A 147 -24.10 11.44 27.35
CA SER A 147 -22.74 11.82 27.01
C SER A 147 -22.79 12.63 25.72
N LYS A 148 -22.35 13.91 25.76
CA LYS A 148 -22.03 14.68 24.56
C LYS A 148 -20.91 13.90 23.89
N GLY A 149 -21.28 12.96 23.01
CA GLY A 149 -20.35 12.04 22.40
C GLY A 149 -19.29 12.84 21.68
N ASP A 150 -18.03 12.62 22.03
CA ASP A 150 -16.88 13.13 21.29
C ASP A 150 -17.17 12.93 19.80
N SER A 151 -17.14 14.03 19.05
CA SER A 151 -17.35 14.07 17.61
C SER A 151 -16.67 12.86 16.96
N ILE A 152 -17.45 11.90 16.47
CA ILE A 152 -16.88 10.72 15.80
C ILE A 152 -16.47 11.20 14.42
N SER A 153 -15.20 11.53 14.23
CA SER A 153 -14.67 11.83 12.90
C SER A 153 -15.01 10.66 11.98
N VAL A 154 -15.82 10.87 10.94
CA VAL A 154 -16.22 9.81 9.98
C VAL A 154 -15.04 9.34 9.13
N ASP A 155 -13.99 10.17 9.09
CA ASP A 155 -12.75 9.89 8.40
C ASP A 155 -11.53 10.38 9.21
N MET A 156 -10.41 9.70 9.06
CA MET A 156 -9.13 10.12 9.66
C MET A 156 -8.40 11.00 8.66
N VAL A 157 -8.01 12.20 9.09
CA VAL A 157 -7.18 13.09 8.25
C VAL A 157 -5.80 12.45 8.09
N ILE A 158 -5.48 12.04 6.86
CA ILE A 158 -4.18 11.49 6.49
C ILE A 158 -3.15 12.63 6.43
N PRO A 159 -2.05 12.56 7.18
CA PRO A 159 -0.96 13.53 7.09
C PRO A 159 -0.43 13.67 5.65
N SER A 160 -0.18 14.92 5.24
CA SER A 160 0.36 15.24 3.91
C SER A 160 1.86 14.95 3.74
N THR A 161 2.55 14.60 4.83
CA THR A 161 3.99 14.30 4.87
C THR A 161 4.26 13.05 5.70
N GLY A 162 5.27 12.28 5.33
CA GLY A 162 5.71 11.10 6.06
C GLY A 162 4.96 9.83 5.64
N LEU A 163 5.00 8.81 6.49
CA LEU A 163 4.37 7.51 6.25
C LEU A 163 3.15 7.36 7.15
N SER A 164 2.03 6.91 6.60
CA SER A 164 0.82 6.62 7.37
C SER A 164 0.26 5.25 7.01
N ILE A 165 -0.17 4.50 8.02
CA ILE A 165 -0.74 3.16 7.87
C ILE A 165 -2.13 3.17 8.48
N GLU A 166 -3.12 2.92 7.65
CA GLU A 166 -4.51 2.80 8.06
C GLU A 166 -4.92 1.31 8.05
N PHE A 167 -5.62 0.85 9.08
CA PHE A 167 -6.15 -0.51 9.12
C PHE A 167 -7.43 -0.62 9.93
N ALA A 168 -8.31 -1.54 9.55
CA ALA A 168 -9.56 -1.80 10.25
C ALA A 168 -9.38 -2.84 11.36
N GLU A 169 -10.30 -2.79 12.32
CA GLU A 169 -10.51 -3.83 13.32
C GLU A 169 -10.65 -5.21 12.66
N SER A 170 -10.00 -6.20 13.29
CA SER A 170 -9.85 -7.54 12.75
C SER A 170 -9.89 -8.59 13.86
N THR A 171 -10.41 -9.76 13.53
CA THR A 171 -10.41 -10.95 14.41
C THR A 171 -9.13 -11.78 14.26
N ALA A 172 -8.17 -11.35 13.44
CA ALA A 172 -6.90 -12.04 13.27
C ALA A 172 -6.11 -12.07 14.59
N ALA A 173 -5.43 -13.20 14.87
CA ALA A 173 -4.66 -13.38 16.11
C ALA A 173 -3.54 -12.35 16.30
N SER A 174 -3.01 -11.77 15.21
CA SER A 174 -1.98 -10.72 15.26
C SER A 174 -2.52 -9.32 15.52
N PHE A 175 -3.85 -9.11 15.47
CA PHE A 175 -4.47 -7.79 15.59
C PHE A 175 -4.18 -7.10 16.93
N PRO A 176 -4.26 -7.77 18.11
CA PRO A 176 -3.92 -7.13 19.38
C PRO A 176 -2.51 -6.54 19.39
N LYS A 177 -1.55 -7.27 18.81
CA LYS A 177 -0.16 -6.80 18.72
C LYS A 177 -0.01 -5.64 17.74
N ALA A 178 -0.70 -5.70 16.60
CA ALA A 178 -0.73 -4.59 15.63
C ALA A 178 -1.29 -3.31 16.26
N LEU A 179 -2.38 -3.42 17.01
CA LEU A 179 -3.00 -2.27 17.69
C LEU A 179 -2.08 -1.69 18.78
N GLU A 180 -1.40 -2.54 19.55
CA GLU A 180 -0.40 -2.11 20.53
C GLU A 180 0.73 -1.31 19.87
N LEU A 181 1.29 -1.83 18.76
CA LEU A 181 2.35 -1.16 18.00
C LEU A 181 1.89 0.16 17.39
N ALA A 182 0.67 0.21 16.86
CA ALA A 182 0.08 1.43 16.32
C ALA A 182 -0.09 2.51 17.40
N LYS A 183 -0.60 2.13 18.59
CA LYS A 183 -0.76 3.06 19.73
C LYS A 183 0.56 3.59 20.29
N ALA A 184 1.66 2.89 20.06
CA ALA A 184 2.99 3.32 20.48
C ALA A 184 3.61 4.38 19.55
N THR A 185 2.98 4.68 18.39
CA THR A 185 3.44 5.73 17.49
C THR A 185 3.13 7.12 18.05
N SER A 186 3.87 8.14 17.59
CA SER A 186 3.70 9.52 18.05
C SER A 186 2.39 10.16 17.60
N ASP A 187 1.79 9.68 16.51
CA ASP A 187 0.53 10.18 15.97
C ASP A 187 -0.39 9.01 15.61
N PHE A 188 -1.13 8.55 16.62
CA PHE A 188 -2.14 7.51 16.52
C PHE A 188 -3.54 8.12 16.56
N LYS A 189 -4.40 7.71 15.63
CA LYS A 189 -5.81 8.11 15.57
C LYS A 189 -6.70 6.90 15.37
N SER A 190 -7.97 7.03 15.74
CA SER A 190 -8.98 6.02 15.44
C SER A 190 -10.32 6.66 15.09
N CYS A 191 -11.07 6.04 14.20
CA CYS A 191 -12.42 6.45 13.84
C CYS A 191 -13.37 5.25 13.70
N LEU A 192 -14.67 5.50 13.65
CA LEU A 192 -15.67 4.48 13.34
C LEU A 192 -16.14 4.67 11.89
N ARG A 193 -15.76 3.75 11.00
CA ARG A 193 -16.19 3.75 9.59
C ARG A 193 -16.93 2.46 9.27
N ASN A 194 -18.19 2.56 8.84
CA ASN A 194 -19.05 1.41 8.50
C ASN A 194 -19.21 0.38 9.65
N LYS A 195 -19.46 0.85 10.89
CA LYS A 195 -19.58 0.00 12.11
C LYS A 195 -18.33 -0.82 12.44
N LYS A 196 -17.18 -0.44 11.90
CA LYS A 196 -15.88 -1.01 12.23
C LYS A 196 -14.98 0.09 12.74
N SER A 197 -14.21 -0.22 13.76
CA SER A 197 -13.16 0.68 14.21
C SER A 197 -12.03 0.67 13.18
N TRP A 198 -11.55 1.83 12.80
CA TRP A 198 -10.39 2.03 11.95
C TRP A 198 -9.33 2.77 12.74
N TYR A 199 -8.08 2.48 12.42
CA TYR A 199 -6.92 2.97 13.12
C TYR A 199 -5.93 3.54 12.11
N LEU A 200 -5.29 4.64 12.49
CA LEU A 200 -4.23 5.29 11.73
C LEU A 200 -3.00 5.39 12.62
N ALA A 201 -1.87 4.90 12.13
CA ALA A 201 -0.56 5.08 12.72
C ALA A 201 0.31 5.89 11.77
N SER A 202 0.87 7.01 12.23
CA SER A 202 1.67 7.90 11.40
C SER A 202 3.12 8.00 11.91
N TYR A 203 4.05 8.01 10.96
CA TYR A 203 5.50 8.06 11.15
C TYR A 203 6.02 9.32 10.43
N PRO A 204 6.21 10.44 11.16
CA PRO A 204 6.57 11.72 10.54
C PRO A 204 7.91 11.72 9.80
N SER A 205 8.84 10.85 10.16
CA SER A 205 10.14 10.72 9.47
C SER A 205 9.99 10.24 8.03
N GLY A 206 8.89 9.54 7.72
CA GLY A 206 8.71 8.84 6.45
C GLY A 206 9.58 7.60 6.29
N ASP A 207 10.38 7.23 7.30
CA ASP A 207 11.23 6.04 7.24
C ASP A 207 10.37 4.78 7.36
N VAL A 208 10.32 4.03 6.27
CA VAL A 208 9.60 2.75 6.15
C VAL A 208 10.11 1.73 7.17
N SER A 209 11.37 1.85 7.61
CA SER A 209 11.99 0.94 8.58
C SER A 209 11.32 0.98 9.96
N GLU A 210 10.80 2.13 10.37
CA GLU A 210 10.11 2.32 11.66
C GLU A 210 8.79 1.53 11.73
N ALA A 211 8.16 1.31 10.57
CA ALA A 211 6.87 0.64 10.48
C ALA A 211 6.95 -0.89 10.31
N ILE A 212 8.15 -1.47 10.18
CA ILE A 212 8.33 -2.90 9.85
C ILE A 212 7.57 -3.82 10.81
N ASN A 213 7.69 -3.61 12.12
CA ASN A 213 7.06 -4.46 13.14
C ASN A 213 5.52 -4.40 13.06
N LEU A 214 4.98 -3.20 12.80
CA LEU A 214 3.55 -3.02 12.60
C LEU A 214 3.11 -3.76 11.32
N CYS A 215 3.83 -3.58 10.21
CA CYS A 215 3.51 -4.22 8.94
C CYS A 215 3.59 -5.75 8.99
N GLU A 216 4.56 -6.31 9.73
CA GLU A 216 4.64 -7.75 9.96
C GLU A 216 3.38 -8.27 10.66
N SER A 217 2.95 -7.56 11.71
CA SER A 217 1.72 -7.87 12.45
C SER A 217 0.45 -7.70 11.61
N LEU A 218 0.47 -6.82 10.61
CA LEU A 218 -0.62 -6.56 9.67
C LEU A 218 -0.64 -7.47 8.42
N SER A 219 0.39 -8.30 8.19
CA SER A 219 0.57 -9.07 6.95
C SER A 219 -0.65 -9.94 6.55
N GLY A 220 -1.37 -10.49 7.54
CA GLY A 220 -2.60 -11.27 7.34
C GLY A 220 -3.92 -10.48 7.30
N ILE A 221 -3.90 -9.17 7.54
CA ILE A 221 -5.11 -8.34 7.71
C ILE A 221 -5.50 -7.66 6.41
N ARG A 222 -6.63 -8.03 5.80
CA ARG A 222 -7.01 -7.56 4.45
C ARG A 222 -7.35 -6.06 4.36
N ASN A 223 -8.01 -5.51 5.38
CA ASN A 223 -8.47 -4.12 5.37
C ASN A 223 -7.38 -3.21 5.92
N ARG A 224 -6.40 -2.90 5.07
CA ARG A 224 -5.28 -2.02 5.38
C ARG A 224 -4.89 -1.19 4.17
N ARG A 225 -4.36 0.00 4.40
CA ARG A 225 -3.88 0.95 3.40
C ARG A 225 -2.60 1.60 3.89
N VAL A 226 -1.79 2.05 2.95
CA VAL A 226 -0.55 2.79 3.24
C VAL A 226 -0.53 4.07 2.42
N TYR A 227 -0.07 5.14 3.04
CA TYR A 227 0.07 6.46 2.44
C TYR A 227 1.50 6.93 2.63
N ILE A 228 2.10 7.48 1.56
CA ILE A 228 3.39 8.18 1.60
C ILE A 228 3.11 9.61 1.14
N ASP A 229 3.42 10.58 1.99
CA ASP A 229 3.17 12.01 1.77
C ASP A 229 1.73 12.28 1.32
N GLY A 230 0.77 11.76 2.11
CA GLY A 230 -0.66 11.89 1.85
C GLY A 230 -1.21 11.10 0.65
N LYS A 231 -0.37 10.41 -0.13
CA LYS A 231 -0.79 9.66 -1.32
C LYS A 231 -0.85 8.17 -1.02
N GLU A 232 -2.01 7.57 -1.27
CA GLU A 232 -2.18 6.12 -1.16
C GLU A 232 -1.23 5.38 -2.11
N ARG A 233 -0.60 4.33 -1.61
CA ARG A 233 0.28 3.43 -2.36
C ARG A 233 -0.21 1.99 -2.22
N LEU A 234 0.17 1.16 -3.18
CA LEU A 234 -0.08 -0.27 -3.06
C LEU A 234 0.74 -0.84 -1.90
N TRP A 235 0.09 -1.64 -1.06
CA TRP A 235 0.74 -2.22 0.12
C TRP A 235 2.04 -2.95 -0.24
N ASP A 236 1.98 -3.83 -1.23
CA ASP A 236 3.13 -4.65 -1.62
C ASP A 236 4.23 -3.80 -2.28
N GLU A 237 3.89 -2.69 -2.93
CA GLU A 237 4.89 -1.78 -3.50
C GLU A 237 5.79 -1.15 -2.42
N VAL A 238 5.24 -0.90 -1.23
CA VAL A 238 5.96 -0.31 -0.10
C VAL A 238 6.54 -1.39 0.80
N PHE A 239 5.77 -2.43 1.12
CA PHE A 239 6.07 -3.42 2.15
C PHE A 239 6.29 -4.84 1.63
N GLY A 240 6.44 -5.04 0.32
CA GLY A 240 6.70 -6.35 -0.29
C GLY A 240 7.97 -7.03 0.24
N PHE A 241 8.88 -6.26 0.86
CA PHE A 241 10.09 -6.77 1.50
C PHE A 241 9.89 -7.29 2.94
N VAL A 242 8.79 -6.95 3.63
CA VAL A 242 8.63 -7.17 5.07
C VAL A 242 8.79 -8.64 5.45
N TRP A 243 8.16 -9.55 4.68
CA TRP A 243 8.30 -10.99 4.91
C TRP A 243 9.76 -11.47 4.79
N CYS A 244 10.48 -10.99 3.77
CA CYS A 244 11.87 -11.34 3.55
C CYS A 244 12.78 -10.77 4.65
N ALA A 245 12.50 -9.56 5.13
CA ALA A 245 13.24 -8.94 6.23
C ALA A 245 13.00 -9.67 7.56
N ALA A 246 11.76 -10.05 7.87
CA ALA A 246 11.44 -10.83 9.07
C ALA A 246 12.17 -12.19 9.06
N ARG A 247 12.19 -12.88 7.91
CA ARG A 247 12.93 -14.14 7.74
C ARG A 247 14.44 -13.97 7.93
N ARG A 248 14.98 -12.84 7.46
CA ARG A 248 16.40 -12.50 7.65
C ARG A 248 16.75 -12.35 9.13
N THR A 249 15.88 -11.74 9.94
CA THR A 249 16.13 -11.51 11.38
C THR A 249 16.25 -12.81 12.17
N ILE A 250 15.49 -13.84 11.79
CA ILE A 250 15.51 -15.16 12.46
C ILE A 250 16.50 -16.13 11.81
N ALA A 251 17.15 -15.76 10.71
CA ALA A 251 18.12 -16.61 10.04
C ALA A 251 19.38 -16.76 10.91
N TYR A 252 20.00 -17.94 10.87
CA TYR A 252 21.23 -18.21 11.63
C TYR A 252 22.36 -17.22 11.27
N ARG A 253 22.42 -16.78 10.01
CA ARG A 253 23.36 -15.76 9.52
C ARG A 253 22.63 -14.73 8.65
N PRO A 254 22.11 -13.64 9.25
CA PRO A 254 21.25 -12.66 8.57
C PRO A 254 21.88 -12.01 7.33
N ILE A 255 23.19 -11.79 7.32
CA ILE A 255 23.86 -11.22 6.14
C ILE A 255 23.88 -12.25 5.00
N GLU A 256 24.28 -13.48 5.28
CA GLU A 256 24.38 -14.57 4.27
C GLU A 256 23.01 -14.93 3.67
N TYR A 257 21.93 -14.75 4.43
CA TYR A 257 20.55 -14.91 3.96
C TYR A 257 20.24 -14.04 2.73
N CYS A 258 20.69 -12.78 2.73
CA CYS A 258 20.51 -11.87 1.60
C CYS A 258 21.29 -12.32 0.35
N PHE A 259 22.39 -13.07 0.53
CA PHE A 259 23.16 -13.65 -0.55
C PHE A 259 22.61 -15.01 -1.02
N GLY A 260 21.49 -15.48 -0.47
CA GLY A 260 20.81 -16.70 -0.92
C GLY A 260 21.50 -18.00 -0.50
N LYS A 261 22.38 -17.95 0.51
CA LYS A 261 23.15 -19.11 0.96
C LYS A 261 22.28 -20.26 1.46
N ASP A 262 21.27 -19.96 2.27
CA ASP A 262 20.42 -20.96 2.91
C ASP A 262 19.64 -21.83 1.90
N ASP A 263 19.41 -21.31 0.69
CA ASP A 263 18.66 -22.00 -0.37
C ASP A 263 19.56 -22.56 -1.48
N GLY A 264 20.89 -22.49 -1.33
CA GLY A 264 21.85 -22.87 -2.37
C GLY A 264 21.81 -21.98 -3.62
N ARG A 265 21.23 -20.78 -3.51
CA ARG A 265 21.01 -19.81 -4.59
C ARG A 265 21.89 -18.59 -4.40
N ILE A 266 23.20 -18.84 -4.35
CA ILE A 266 24.17 -17.80 -4.05
C ILE A 266 24.17 -16.74 -5.16
N ASN A 267 24.21 -15.46 -4.79
CA ASN A 267 24.26 -14.33 -5.73
C ASN A 267 25.29 -13.29 -5.30
N PRO A 268 25.90 -12.50 -6.20
CA PRO A 268 26.86 -11.47 -5.84
C PRO A 268 26.22 -10.15 -5.39
N TRP A 269 24.89 -10.02 -5.48
CA TRP A 269 24.22 -8.73 -5.42
C TRP A 269 23.84 -8.29 -4.01
N GLY A 270 23.83 -9.21 -3.04
CA GLY A 270 23.38 -8.90 -1.68
C GLY A 270 21.87 -8.77 -1.56
N CYS A 271 21.10 -9.30 -2.51
CA CYS A 271 19.66 -9.44 -2.39
C CYS A 271 19.19 -10.72 -3.10
N ARG A 272 18.61 -11.65 -2.34
CA ARG A 272 18.06 -12.91 -2.86
C ARG A 272 16.89 -12.70 -3.81
N GLN A 273 16.21 -11.56 -3.71
CA GLN A 273 15.11 -11.20 -4.60
C GLN A 273 15.59 -10.64 -5.96
N ALA A 274 16.91 -10.47 -6.15
CA ALA A 274 17.46 -10.09 -7.45
C ALA A 274 17.25 -11.16 -8.53
N ASN A 275 17.00 -12.43 -8.14
CA ASN A 275 16.78 -13.56 -9.07
C ASN A 275 17.85 -13.67 -10.18
N MET A 276 19.09 -13.36 -9.81
CA MET A 276 20.27 -13.38 -10.68
C MET A 276 21.38 -14.17 -9.99
N GLU A 277 21.13 -15.45 -9.74
CA GLU A 277 22.06 -16.32 -9.04
C GLU A 277 23.40 -16.48 -9.80
N TRP A 278 24.44 -16.90 -9.09
CA TRP A 278 25.72 -17.30 -9.67
C TRP A 278 25.73 -18.80 -9.97
N ASN A 279 25.09 -19.20 -11.06
CA ASN A 279 25.11 -20.57 -11.56
C ASN A 279 25.06 -20.62 -13.09
N ASP A 280 25.36 -21.78 -13.66
CA ASP A 280 25.47 -22.01 -15.10
C ASP A 280 24.16 -21.76 -15.88
N TRP A 281 23.02 -21.75 -15.20
CA TRP A 281 21.69 -21.58 -15.80
C TRP A 281 21.23 -20.13 -15.81
N SER A 282 21.90 -19.25 -15.07
CA SER A 282 21.51 -17.85 -14.94
C SER A 282 21.58 -17.11 -16.28
N LYS A 283 20.44 -16.56 -16.69
CA LYS A 283 20.28 -15.88 -18.00
C LYS A 283 21.20 -14.68 -18.16
N TRP A 284 21.55 -14.00 -17.07
CA TRP A 284 22.36 -12.79 -17.14
C TRP A 284 23.79 -13.03 -17.64
N PHE A 285 24.28 -14.28 -17.64
CA PHE A 285 25.55 -14.61 -18.30
C PHE A 285 25.49 -14.60 -19.84
N CYS A 286 24.29 -14.45 -20.40
CA CYS A 286 24.05 -14.26 -21.84
C CYS A 286 23.89 -12.77 -22.20
N TYR A 287 24.00 -11.86 -21.23
CA TYR A 287 23.87 -10.43 -21.46
C TYR A 287 25.20 -9.87 -21.95
N GLY A 288 25.39 -9.90 -23.26
CA GLY A 288 26.63 -9.52 -23.90
C GLY A 288 26.67 -9.94 -25.35
N ARG A 289 27.87 -9.98 -25.92
CA ARG A 289 28.11 -10.40 -27.30
C ARG A 289 29.47 -11.06 -27.46
N TRP A 290 29.57 -11.94 -28.45
CA TRP A 290 30.84 -12.48 -28.90
C TRP A 290 31.54 -11.50 -29.85
N GLU A 291 32.82 -11.27 -29.62
CA GLU A 291 33.70 -10.52 -30.50
C GLU A 291 34.86 -11.42 -30.97
N LYS A 292 35.20 -11.34 -32.26
CA LYS A 292 36.36 -12.05 -32.80
C LYS A 292 37.64 -11.33 -32.40
N VAL A 293 38.62 -12.09 -31.91
CA VAL A 293 39.93 -11.55 -31.51
C VAL A 293 41.08 -12.28 -32.18
N GLY A 294 42.16 -11.51 -32.42
CA GLY A 294 43.39 -11.98 -33.06
C GLY A 294 43.43 -11.75 -34.57
N ILE A 295 44.64 -11.70 -35.12
CA ILE A 295 44.93 -11.38 -36.53
C ILE A 295 44.32 -12.42 -37.49
N PHE A 296 44.17 -13.67 -37.03
CA PHE A 296 43.63 -14.78 -37.83
C PHE A 296 42.19 -15.16 -37.49
N GLY A 297 41.46 -14.37 -36.67
CA GLY A 297 40.01 -14.49 -36.49
C GLY A 297 39.46 -15.79 -35.89
N GLY A 298 40.32 -16.62 -35.28
CA GLY A 298 39.96 -17.95 -34.78
C GLY A 298 39.57 -18.02 -33.29
N LYS A 299 39.69 -16.91 -32.54
CA LYS A 299 39.35 -16.86 -31.11
C LYS A 299 38.18 -15.92 -30.88
N TYR A 300 37.38 -16.25 -29.87
CA TYR A 300 36.25 -15.44 -29.45
C TYR A 300 36.47 -14.93 -28.04
N GLN A 301 36.13 -13.66 -27.82
CA GLN A 301 35.98 -13.09 -26.49
C GLN A 301 34.52 -12.74 -26.26
N TRP A 302 34.03 -12.99 -25.06
CA TRP A 302 32.73 -12.51 -24.62
C TRP A 302 32.89 -11.11 -24.04
N VAL A 303 32.04 -10.17 -24.45
CA VAL A 303 31.97 -8.82 -23.88
C VAL A 303 30.64 -8.68 -23.16
N PHE A 304 30.68 -8.42 -21.86
CA PHE A 304 29.46 -8.25 -21.06
C PHE A 304 28.76 -6.93 -21.39
N ASP A 305 27.44 -6.99 -21.47
CA ASP A 305 26.56 -5.83 -21.50
C ASP A 305 26.22 -5.43 -20.05
N LYS A 306 27.09 -4.62 -19.46
CA LYS A 306 26.96 -4.18 -18.06
C LYS A 306 25.72 -3.32 -17.83
N ASP A 307 25.31 -2.53 -18.81
CA ASP A 307 24.12 -1.68 -18.71
C ASP A 307 22.84 -2.52 -18.66
N ARG A 308 22.76 -3.58 -19.48
CA ARG A 308 21.66 -4.54 -19.43
C ARG A 308 21.62 -5.30 -18.11
N ILE A 309 22.77 -5.74 -17.59
CA ILE A 309 22.86 -6.39 -16.28
C ILE A 309 22.36 -5.45 -15.17
N HIS A 310 22.80 -4.19 -15.19
CA HIS A 310 22.35 -3.17 -14.24
C HIS A 310 20.83 -2.94 -14.32
N HIS A 311 20.29 -2.83 -15.54
CA HIS A 311 18.86 -2.64 -15.75
C HIS A 311 18.02 -3.83 -15.24
N GLU A 312 18.45 -5.06 -15.51
CA GLU A 312 17.79 -6.27 -15.03
C GLU A 312 17.73 -6.31 -13.50
N ILE A 313 18.86 -6.08 -12.82
CA ILE A 313 18.86 -6.12 -11.36
C ILE A 313 17.99 -5.02 -10.75
N ALA A 314 18.06 -3.79 -11.28
CA ALA A 314 17.23 -2.69 -10.83
C ALA A 314 15.74 -3.01 -10.98
N THR A 315 15.37 -3.68 -12.08
CA THR A 315 14.00 -4.12 -12.34
C THR A 315 13.55 -5.18 -11.33
N ASN A 316 14.37 -6.21 -11.11
CA ASN A 316 14.03 -7.32 -10.22
C ASN A 316 13.87 -6.88 -8.76
N VAL A 317 14.67 -5.91 -8.31
CA VAL A 317 14.66 -5.44 -6.93
C VAL A 317 13.75 -4.24 -6.67
N TYR A 318 13.12 -3.66 -7.70
CA TYR A 318 12.29 -2.44 -7.58
C TYR A 318 11.18 -2.59 -6.53
N HIS A 319 10.54 -3.76 -6.47
CA HIS A 319 9.49 -4.04 -5.50
C HIS A 319 9.99 -4.10 -4.04
N TYR A 320 11.30 -4.21 -3.85
CA TYR A 320 11.97 -4.32 -2.56
C TYR A 320 12.82 -3.10 -2.23
N ARG A 321 12.70 -2.00 -3.00
CA ARG A 321 13.54 -0.80 -2.89
C ARG A 321 13.51 -0.10 -1.52
N PHE A 322 12.46 -0.34 -0.74
CA PHE A 322 12.33 0.18 0.63
C PHE A 322 12.91 -0.76 1.70
N CYS A 323 13.48 -1.90 1.31
CA CYS A 323 14.11 -2.81 2.26
C CYS A 323 15.35 -2.16 2.88
N PRO A 324 15.45 -2.06 4.23
CA PRO A 324 16.58 -1.42 4.90
C PRO A 324 17.90 -2.20 4.75
N HIS A 325 17.84 -3.41 4.20
CA HIS A 325 19.02 -4.26 3.96
C HIS A 325 19.43 -4.28 2.49
N LEU A 326 18.67 -3.65 1.59
CA LEU A 326 19.03 -3.53 0.19
C LEU A 326 20.16 -2.50 0.03
N ARG A 327 21.22 -2.89 -0.66
CA ARG A 327 22.41 -2.07 -0.87
C ARG A 327 22.61 -1.86 -2.36
N THR A 328 22.03 -0.79 -2.90
CA THR A 328 22.13 -0.48 -4.34
C THR A 328 23.55 -0.11 -4.77
N ASP A 329 24.32 0.50 -3.87
CA ASP A 329 25.75 0.79 -4.05
C ASP A 329 26.60 -0.48 -4.25
N LEU A 330 26.19 -1.62 -3.69
CA LEU A 330 26.83 -2.90 -3.95
C LEU A 330 26.61 -3.36 -5.40
N PHE A 331 25.44 -3.09 -6.00
CA PHE A 331 25.19 -3.46 -7.39
C PHE A 331 26.18 -2.79 -8.32
N ASP A 332 26.34 -1.47 -8.17
CA ASP A 332 27.29 -0.68 -8.95
C ASP A 332 28.72 -1.18 -8.78
N ALA A 333 29.12 -1.45 -7.54
CA ALA A 333 30.45 -1.98 -7.24
C ALA A 333 30.70 -3.36 -7.87
N VAL A 334 29.71 -4.26 -7.82
CA VAL A 334 29.79 -5.59 -8.45
C VAL A 334 29.89 -5.48 -9.96
N ILE A 335 29.07 -4.64 -10.58
CA ILE A 335 29.07 -4.44 -12.04
C ILE A 335 30.38 -3.80 -12.49
N LYS A 336 30.90 -2.82 -11.75
CA LYS A 336 32.22 -2.23 -11.97
C LYS A 336 33.33 -3.30 -11.95
N ASN A 337 33.28 -4.20 -10.98
CA ASN A 337 34.30 -5.23 -10.77
C ASN A 337 34.10 -6.52 -11.58
N LEU A 338 32.94 -6.71 -12.23
CA LEU A 338 32.74 -7.75 -13.25
C LEU A 338 33.76 -7.55 -14.39
N PRO A 339 34.39 -8.61 -14.93
CA PRO A 339 35.28 -8.47 -16.07
C PRO A 339 34.52 -7.82 -17.24
N MET A 340 35.20 -6.93 -17.99
CA MET A 340 34.61 -6.37 -19.21
C MET A 340 34.52 -7.44 -20.30
N THR A 341 35.56 -8.26 -20.39
CA THR A 341 35.71 -9.29 -21.40
C THR A 341 36.17 -10.60 -20.78
N ILE A 342 35.75 -11.73 -21.34
CA ILE A 342 36.18 -13.08 -20.96
C ILE A 342 36.64 -13.83 -22.21
N MET A 343 37.74 -14.58 -22.07
CA MET A 343 38.19 -15.53 -23.08
C MET A 343 38.15 -16.94 -22.48
N PRO A 344 37.08 -17.74 -22.72
CA PRO A 344 36.92 -19.05 -22.08
C PRO A 344 38.05 -20.04 -22.39
N ASP A 345 38.73 -19.87 -23.54
CA ASP A 345 39.87 -20.70 -23.94
C ASP A 345 41.11 -20.51 -23.05
N SER A 346 41.26 -19.34 -22.43
CA SER A 346 42.43 -18.99 -21.61
C SER A 346 42.11 -18.70 -20.15
N ASP A 347 40.84 -18.40 -19.84
CA ASP A 347 40.39 -18.16 -18.47
C ASP A 347 39.85 -19.45 -17.84
N HIS A 348 40.62 -20.01 -16.90
CA HIS A 348 40.26 -21.24 -16.19
C HIS A 348 38.97 -21.12 -15.36
N ASN A 349 38.51 -19.89 -15.08
CA ASN A 349 37.31 -19.64 -14.28
C ASN A 349 36.02 -19.65 -15.09
N TRP A 350 36.11 -19.57 -16.42
CA TRP A 350 34.95 -19.42 -17.29
C TRP A 350 34.92 -20.49 -18.36
N GLY A 351 33.71 -20.90 -18.74
CA GLY A 351 33.46 -21.80 -19.86
C GLY A 351 32.43 -21.20 -20.81
N TYR A 352 32.28 -21.85 -21.96
CA TYR A 352 31.16 -21.57 -22.85
C TYR A 352 29.86 -22.05 -22.21
N ARG A 353 28.82 -21.22 -22.26
CA ARG A 353 27.46 -21.65 -21.95
C ARG A 353 26.90 -22.38 -23.16
N ARG A 354 26.29 -23.55 -22.93
CA ARG A 354 25.71 -24.37 -24.00
C ARG A 354 24.28 -23.88 -24.29
N ALA A 355 23.98 -23.66 -25.57
CA ALA A 355 22.65 -23.44 -26.11
C ALA A 355 22.26 -24.64 -26.99
N TYR A 356 21.02 -25.12 -26.83
CA TYR A 356 20.50 -26.27 -27.58
C TYR A 356 20.18 -25.94 -29.05
N GLU A 357 19.95 -24.66 -29.34
CA GLU A 357 19.58 -24.18 -30.66
C GLU A 357 20.45 -22.96 -31.03
N GLN A 358 20.56 -22.71 -32.34
CA GLN A 358 21.23 -21.51 -32.84
C GLN A 358 20.33 -20.30 -32.57
N VAL A 359 20.74 -19.45 -31.62
CA VAL A 359 20.10 -18.16 -31.35
C VAL A 359 20.88 -17.00 -31.98
N PRO A 360 20.24 -15.86 -32.26
CA PRO A 360 20.94 -14.69 -32.80
C PRO A 360 22.16 -14.30 -31.94
N GLY A 361 23.32 -14.17 -32.59
CA GLY A 361 24.58 -13.81 -31.92
C GLY A 361 25.35 -14.99 -31.30
N ALA A 362 24.81 -16.20 -31.31
CA ALA A 362 25.54 -17.38 -30.83
C ALA A 362 26.69 -17.79 -31.76
N ILE A 363 27.74 -18.35 -31.17
CA ILE A 363 28.89 -18.91 -31.91
C ILE A 363 28.89 -20.43 -31.83
N LYS A 364 29.43 -21.09 -32.86
CA LYS A 364 29.60 -22.55 -32.86
C LYS A 364 30.89 -22.90 -32.14
N ILE A 365 30.79 -23.77 -31.14
CA ILE A 365 31.90 -24.28 -30.33
C ILE A 365 32.16 -25.73 -30.71
N ILE A 366 33.44 -26.08 -30.86
CA ILE A 366 33.91 -27.43 -31.16
C ILE A 366 34.94 -27.78 -30.08
N GLU A 367 34.51 -28.53 -29.06
CA GLU A 367 35.37 -28.98 -27.97
C GLU A 367 35.82 -30.42 -28.21
N LYS A 368 37.12 -30.69 -28.03
CA LYS A 368 37.64 -32.06 -28.01
C LYS A 368 37.76 -32.49 -26.56
N GLU A 369 36.93 -33.44 -26.13
CA GLU A 369 36.96 -34.02 -24.79
C GLU A 369 37.52 -35.45 -24.85
N GLY A 370 38.32 -35.83 -23.85
CA GLY A 370 38.94 -37.15 -23.77
C GLY A 370 40.33 -37.14 -23.13
N SER A 371 40.82 -38.32 -22.74
CA SER A 371 42.21 -38.53 -22.29
C SER A 371 42.75 -39.83 -22.88
N GLY A 372 44.03 -39.84 -23.30
CA GLY A 372 44.64 -40.97 -24.00
C GLY A 372 44.14 -41.16 -25.44
N ASN A 373 43.86 -42.40 -25.84
CA ASN A 373 43.49 -42.76 -27.22
C ASN A 373 42.02 -42.50 -27.60
N TYR A 374 41.20 -42.02 -26.66
CA TYR A 374 39.78 -41.77 -26.90
C TYR A 374 39.50 -40.28 -26.78
N THR A 375 39.47 -39.59 -27.92
CA THR A 375 39.00 -38.21 -28.03
C THR A 375 37.71 -38.18 -28.82
N TYR A 376 36.66 -37.56 -28.28
CA TYR A 376 35.44 -37.27 -29.00
C TYR A 376 35.31 -35.76 -29.22
N THR A 377 34.66 -35.39 -30.33
CA THR A 377 34.39 -33.99 -30.67
C THR A 377 32.94 -33.69 -30.30
N ASN A 378 32.75 -32.69 -29.45
CA ASN A 378 31.45 -32.18 -29.07
C ASN A 378 31.20 -30.85 -29.78
N GLU A 379 30.11 -30.75 -30.53
CA GLU A 379 29.72 -29.55 -31.25
C GLU A 379 28.43 -28.98 -30.66
N TYR A 380 28.44 -27.69 -30.28
CA TYR A 380 27.27 -27.01 -29.74
C TYR A 380 27.31 -25.51 -30.03
N TRP A 381 26.17 -24.83 -29.85
CA TRP A 381 26.09 -23.37 -29.93
C TRP A 381 26.32 -22.74 -28.56
N SER A 382 26.98 -21.59 -28.53
CA SER A 382 27.19 -20.81 -27.31
C SER A 382 26.67 -19.39 -27.46
N ASP A 383 25.77 -19.02 -26.57
CA ASP A 383 25.10 -17.71 -26.51
C ASP A 383 25.58 -16.86 -25.32
N GLY A 384 26.64 -17.30 -24.64
CA GLY A 384 27.20 -16.61 -23.48
C GLY A 384 28.28 -17.41 -22.78
N VAL A 385 28.68 -16.92 -21.62
CA VAL A 385 29.67 -17.59 -20.76
C VAL A 385 28.98 -18.26 -19.58
N ARG A 386 29.71 -19.12 -18.87
CA ARG A 386 29.30 -19.63 -17.56
C ARG A 386 30.50 -19.68 -16.62
N PRO A 387 30.31 -19.41 -15.33
CA PRO A 387 31.35 -19.66 -14.36
C PRO A 387 31.59 -21.17 -14.22
N LYS A 388 32.85 -21.58 -14.01
CA LYS A 388 33.21 -22.99 -13.72
C LYS A 388 33.22 -23.27 -12.21
N SER A 389 33.29 -22.23 -11.39
CA SER A 389 33.22 -22.30 -9.93
C SER A 389 32.62 -21.02 -9.34
N VAL A 390 32.44 -21.01 -8.03
CA VAL A 390 31.99 -19.83 -7.25
C VAL A 390 33.13 -18.85 -6.95
N ASP A 391 34.40 -19.24 -7.15
CA ASP A 391 35.57 -18.42 -6.80
C ASP A 391 35.61 -17.04 -7.49
N PRO A 392 35.25 -16.90 -8.78
CA PRO A 392 35.28 -15.60 -9.45
C PRO A 392 34.24 -14.65 -8.85
N MET A 393 33.08 -15.17 -8.46
CA MET A 393 32.05 -14.41 -7.76
C MET A 393 32.62 -13.83 -6.47
N PHE A 394 33.30 -14.66 -5.66
CA PHE A 394 33.84 -14.21 -4.38
C PHE A 394 34.94 -13.17 -4.54
N LYS A 395 35.82 -13.32 -5.54
CA LYS A 395 36.82 -12.29 -5.87
C LYS A 395 36.16 -10.97 -6.24
N ILE A 396 35.12 -11.01 -7.08
CA ILE A 396 34.35 -9.83 -7.48
C ILE A 396 33.67 -9.21 -6.26
N LEU A 397 32.98 -10.01 -5.46
CA LEU A 397 32.24 -9.56 -4.28
C LEU A 397 33.17 -8.96 -3.23
N LEU A 398 34.29 -9.60 -2.93
CA LEU A 398 35.28 -9.12 -1.97
C LEU A 398 35.81 -7.74 -2.38
N LYS A 399 36.20 -7.59 -3.65
CA LYS A 399 36.67 -6.31 -4.18
C LYS A 399 35.57 -5.24 -4.15
N SER A 400 34.34 -5.62 -4.48
CA SER A 400 33.19 -4.71 -4.48
C SER A 400 32.85 -4.20 -3.08
N LEU A 401 32.91 -5.07 -2.07
CA LEU A 401 32.71 -4.69 -0.67
C LEU A 401 33.83 -3.78 -0.16
N MET A 402 35.07 -4.03 -0.57
CA MET A 402 36.20 -3.13 -0.27
C MET A 402 36.01 -1.75 -0.91
N ASP A 403 35.57 -1.69 -2.16
CA ASP A 403 35.30 -0.43 -2.89
C ASP A 403 34.26 0.46 -2.17
N ILE A 404 33.29 -0.14 -1.47
CA ILE A 404 32.24 0.57 -0.73
C ILE A 404 32.48 0.64 0.79
N GLY A 405 33.67 0.26 1.27
CA GLY A 405 34.04 0.35 2.69
C GLY A 405 33.28 -0.61 3.62
N CYS A 406 32.76 -1.73 3.11
CA CYS A 406 32.01 -2.71 3.88
C CYS A 406 32.89 -3.78 4.53
N ASN A 407 32.42 -4.34 5.64
CA ASN A 407 33.07 -5.48 6.31
C ASN A 407 33.04 -6.74 5.42
N THR A 408 34.21 -7.37 5.25
CA THR A 408 34.39 -8.53 4.35
C THR A 408 34.41 -9.89 5.07
N THR A 409 34.30 -9.92 6.40
CA THR A 409 34.47 -11.14 7.21
C THR A 409 33.45 -12.22 6.86
N PHE A 410 32.23 -11.85 6.42
CA PHE A 410 31.19 -12.79 6.02
C PHE A 410 31.44 -13.42 4.64
N VAL A 411 32.31 -12.86 3.80
CA VAL A 411 32.55 -13.38 2.44
C VAL A 411 33.17 -14.78 2.49
N ASN A 412 34.14 -14.98 3.40
CA ASN A 412 34.74 -16.30 3.65
C ASN A 412 33.73 -17.32 4.18
N ALA A 413 32.66 -16.82 4.81
CA ALA A 413 31.62 -17.65 5.35
C ALA A 413 30.62 -18.06 4.26
N LEU A 414 30.48 -17.32 3.16
CA LEU A 414 29.67 -17.73 2.00
C LEU A 414 30.27 -18.91 1.22
N THR A 415 31.57 -19.21 1.38
CA THR A 415 32.27 -20.28 0.66
C THR A 415 32.28 -21.63 1.39
N LYS A 416 31.87 -21.64 2.67
CA LYS A 416 31.82 -22.82 3.54
C LYS A 416 30.38 -23.19 3.82
#